data_AF-A0A5R1NSQ3-F1
#
_entry.id   AF-A0A5R1NSQ3-F1
#
_cell.length_a   1.000
_cell.length_b   1.000
_cell.length_c   1.000
_cell.angle_alpha   90.00
_cell.angle_beta   90.00
_cell.angle_gamma   90.00
#
_symmetry.space_group_name_H-M   'P 1'
#
loop_
_entity.id
_entity.type
_entity.pdbx_description
1 polymer ?
#
loop_
_entity_poly.entity_id
_entity_poly.type
_entity_poly.pdbx_seq_one_letter_code
_entity_poly.pdbx_strand_id
1 'polypeptide(L)'
;MTTRRMLPPHLLAGPFAVSQGAAHGLSPGRLRASDLARPFWGVRAPASAHASTRDLCNAFAQRMPVGAFFSHHTAAHLFGAPLPPQLAASRRPNPSCV
;
A
#
# COMPACT_ATOMS: atom_id res chain seq x y z
N MET A 1 16.67 -6.26 -25.58
CA MET A 1 16.78 -6.42 -24.11
C MET A 1 16.41 -5.10 -23.46
N THR A 2 15.20 -4.97 -22.92
CA THR A 2 14.77 -3.75 -22.23
C THR A 2 15.52 -3.68 -20.92
N THR A 3 16.43 -2.71 -20.78
CA THR A 3 17.17 -2.48 -19.55
C THR A 3 16.18 -2.37 -18.40
N ARG A 4 16.42 -3.14 -17.33
CA ARG A 4 15.59 -3.13 -16.13
C ARG A 4 15.72 -1.74 -15.50
N ARG A 5 14.84 -0.80 -15.87
CA ARG A 5 14.86 0.56 -15.32
C ARG A 5 14.61 0.43 -13.82
N MET A 6 15.60 0.80 -13.01
CA MET A 6 15.49 0.73 -11.57
C MET A 6 14.30 1.57 -11.10
N LEU A 7 13.65 1.11 -10.03
CA LEU A 7 12.58 1.89 -9.44
C LEU A 7 13.21 3.12 -8.76
N PRO A 8 12.71 4.34 -9.01
CA PRO A 8 13.17 5.53 -8.30
C PRO A 8 13.16 5.32 -6.77
N PRO A 9 14.16 5.82 -6.02
CA PRO A 9 14.29 5.57 -4.59
C PRO A 9 13.05 5.93 -3.76
N HIS A 10 12.32 6.99 -4.12
CA HIS A 10 11.11 7.40 -3.42
C HIS A 10 9.95 6.42 -3.57
N LEU A 11 9.89 5.69 -4.69
CA LEU A 11 8.89 4.63 -4.91
C LEU A 11 9.33 3.28 -4.29
N LEU A 12 10.59 3.16 -3.87
CA LEU A 12 11.07 2.03 -3.07
C LEU A 12 10.77 2.22 -1.58
N ALA A 13 10.53 3.45 -1.12
CA ALA A 13 10.27 3.76 0.28
C ALA A 13 8.93 3.20 0.79
N GLY A 14 7.98 2.87 -0.09
CA GLY A 14 6.70 2.32 0.31
C GLY A 14 5.74 2.07 -0.85
N PRO A 15 4.46 1.80 -0.54
CA PRO A 15 3.41 1.64 -1.54
C PRO A 15 3.16 2.94 -2.31
N PHE A 16 2.85 2.81 -3.60
CA PHE A 16 2.54 3.93 -4.48
C PHE A 16 1.41 3.61 -5.45
N ALA A 17 0.68 4.63 -5.88
CA ALA A 17 -0.34 4.51 -6.92
C ALA A 17 0.30 4.24 -8.30
N VAL A 18 -0.33 3.40 -9.11
CA VAL A 18 0.12 3.12 -10.48
C VAL A 18 0.17 4.40 -11.32
N SER A 19 -0.75 5.34 -11.09
CA SER A 19 -0.75 6.67 -11.72
C SER A 19 0.50 7.49 -11.37
N GLN A 20 0.93 7.47 -10.10
CA GLN A 20 2.17 8.13 -9.66
C GLN A 20 3.39 7.52 -10.35
N GLY A 21 3.48 6.18 -10.40
CA GLY A 21 4.55 5.51 -11.10
C GLY A 21 4.60 5.85 -12.60
N ALA A 22 3.44 5.91 -13.27
CA ALA A 22 3.35 6.32 -14.66
C ALA A 22 3.77 7.79 -14.87
N ALA A 23 3.39 8.70 -13.98
CA ALA A 23 3.82 10.11 -14.00
C ALA A 23 5.35 10.26 -13.86
N HIS A 24 6.00 9.33 -13.16
CA HIS A 24 7.47 9.25 -13.07
C HIS A 24 8.13 8.51 -14.25
N GLY A 25 7.40 8.24 -15.33
CA GLY A 25 7.95 7.63 -16.55
C GLY A 25 8.23 6.14 -16.43
N LEU A 26 7.60 5.43 -15.50
CA LEU A 26 7.65 3.97 -15.45
C LEU A 26 6.78 3.37 -16.56
N SER A 27 7.33 2.43 -17.32
CA SER A 27 6.58 1.72 -18.34
C SER A 27 5.56 0.75 -17.74
N PRO A 28 4.49 0.39 -18.46
CA PRO A 28 3.54 -0.63 -18.01
C PRO A 28 4.21 -1.97 -17.66
N GLY A 29 5.27 -2.35 -18.38
CA GLY A 29 6.06 -3.54 -18.08
C GLY A 29 6.78 -3.45 -16.73
N ARG A 30 7.35 -2.28 -16.39
CA ARG A 30 7.99 -2.06 -15.09
C ARG A 30 6.98 -2.07 -13.95
N LEU A 31 5.79 -1.50 -14.16
CA LEU A 31 4.69 -1.51 -13.18
C LEU A 31 4.07 -2.91 -12.96
N ARG A 32 4.45 -3.90 -13.78
CA ARG A 32 4.05 -5.31 -13.69
C ARG A 32 5.21 -6.22 -13.31
N ALA A 33 6.37 -5.66 -12.98
CA ALA A 33 7.55 -6.44 -12.64
C ALA A 33 7.32 -7.27 -11.36
N SER A 34 7.95 -8.45 -11.29
CA SER A 34 7.75 -9.44 -10.22
C SER A 34 8.31 -9.01 -8.86
N ASP A 35 9.18 -7.99 -8.83
CA ASP A 35 9.68 -7.36 -7.61
C ASP A 35 8.66 -6.40 -6.98
N LEU A 36 7.47 -6.23 -7.58
CA LEU A 36 6.38 -5.42 -7.05
C LEU A 36 5.17 -6.29 -6.67
N ALA A 37 4.75 -6.17 -5.42
CA ALA A 37 3.49 -6.71 -4.93
C ALA A 37 2.29 -5.85 -5.38
N ARG A 38 1.11 -6.47 -5.36
CA ARG A 38 -0.17 -5.88 -5.76
C ARG A 38 -1.21 -5.98 -4.63
N PRO A 39 -1.03 -5.26 -3.51
CA PRO A 39 -1.88 -5.40 -2.33
C PRO A 39 -3.34 -4.99 -2.59
N PHE A 40 -3.53 -3.95 -3.42
CA PHE A 40 -4.84 -3.45 -3.84
C PHE A 40 -4.84 -3.13 -5.33
N TRP A 41 -6.04 -3.03 -5.91
CA TRP A 41 -6.20 -2.53 -7.27
C TRP A 41 -5.63 -1.12 -7.41
N GLY A 42 -4.91 -0.84 -8.50
CA GLY A 42 -4.28 0.46 -8.75
C GLY A 42 -3.07 0.79 -7.87
N VAL A 43 -2.64 -0.10 -6.97
CA VAL A 43 -1.51 0.13 -6.04
C VAL A 43 -0.39 -0.88 -6.30
N ARG A 44 0.85 -0.42 -6.15
CA ARG A 44 2.05 -1.25 -6.15
C ARG A 44 2.84 -1.00 -4.87
N ALA A 45 3.54 -2.02 -4.40
CA ALA A 45 4.47 -1.92 -3.29
C ALA A 45 5.69 -2.80 -3.60
N PRO A 46 6.88 -2.48 -3.07
CA PRO A 46 8.02 -3.39 -3.13
C PRO A 46 7.63 -4.77 -2.56
N ALA A 47 7.97 -5.85 -3.25
CA ALA A 47 7.65 -7.21 -2.80
C ALA A 47 8.36 -7.59 -1.48
N SER A 48 9.46 -6.89 -1.15
CA SER A 48 10.15 -7.01 0.13
C SER A 48 9.41 -6.35 1.31
N ALA A 49 8.41 -5.50 1.05
CA ALA A 49 7.61 -4.92 2.12
C ALA A 49 6.78 -6.03 2.78
N HIS A 50 7.09 -6.34 4.03
CA HIS A 50 6.29 -7.28 4.81
C HIS A 50 4.83 -6.79 4.85
N ALA A 51 3.85 -7.69 4.71
CA ALA A 51 2.44 -7.31 4.71
C ALA A 51 1.91 -7.13 6.15
N SER A 52 2.55 -6.25 6.94
CA SER A 52 1.99 -5.86 8.24
C SER A 52 0.67 -5.10 8.04
N THR A 53 -0.15 -5.02 9.10
CA THR A 53 -1.40 -4.23 9.06
C THR A 53 -1.10 -2.78 8.67
N ARG A 54 -0.01 -2.20 9.18
CA ARG A 54 0.41 -0.83 8.85
C ARG A 54 0.82 -0.69 7.39
N ASP A 55 1.53 -1.67 6.82
CA ASP A 55 1.92 -1.64 5.41
C ASP A 55 0.71 -1.75 4.48
N LEU A 56 -0.27 -2.58 4.85
CA LEU A 56 -1.54 -2.67 4.14
C LEU A 56 -2.36 -1.37 4.28
N CYS A 57 -2.35 -0.71 5.44
CA CYS A 57 -2.97 0.60 5.61
C CYS A 57 -2.31 1.65 4.72
N ASN A 58 -0.97 1.73 4.70
CA ASN A 58 -0.22 2.65 3.85
C ASN A 58 -0.50 2.41 2.36
N ALA A 59 -0.61 1.14 1.96
CA ALA A 59 -0.98 0.78 0.59
C ALA A 59 -2.42 1.17 0.25
N PHE A 60 -3.35 1.02 1.17
CA PHE A 60 -4.73 1.43 0.98
C PHE A 60 -4.87 2.96 0.91
N ALA A 61 -4.09 3.69 1.71
CA ALA A 61 -4.08 5.16 1.73
C ALA A 61 -3.75 5.78 0.38
N GLN A 62 -3.02 5.08 -0.50
CA GLN A 62 -2.76 5.52 -1.89
C GLN A 62 -4.04 5.67 -2.74
N ARG A 63 -5.17 5.13 -2.28
CA ARG A 63 -6.48 5.22 -2.95
C ARG A 63 -7.45 6.13 -2.22
N MET A 64 -7.08 6.61 -1.03
CA MET A 64 -7.98 7.41 -0.21
C MET A 64 -8.11 8.82 -0.80
N PRO A 65 -9.32 9.41 -0.81
CA PRO A 65 -9.48 10.82 -1.11
C PRO A 65 -8.65 11.69 -0.17
N VAL A 66 -8.29 12.88 -0.64
CA VAL A 66 -7.65 13.88 0.22
C VAL A 66 -8.60 14.21 1.37
N GLY A 67 -8.12 14.07 2.61
CA GLY A 67 -8.91 14.31 3.82
C GLY A 67 -9.72 13.12 4.33
N ALA A 68 -9.60 11.93 3.73
CA ALA A 68 -10.14 10.71 4.32
C ALA A 68 -9.19 10.16 5.40
N PHE A 69 -9.74 9.48 6.41
CA PHE A 69 -9.00 8.99 7.58
C PHE A 69 -9.44 7.58 7.96
N PHE A 70 -8.51 6.75 8.43
CA PHE A 70 -8.88 5.46 9.04
C PHE A 70 -9.61 5.68 10.36
N SER A 71 -10.69 4.93 10.58
CA SER A 71 -11.53 5.01 11.78
C SER A 71 -11.72 3.65 12.47
N HIS A 72 -12.42 3.65 13.62
CA HIS A 72 -12.81 2.45 14.36
C HIS A 72 -11.62 1.55 14.74
N HIS A 73 -11.81 0.23 14.66
CA HIS A 73 -10.80 -0.78 14.98
C HIS A 73 -9.52 -0.64 14.12
N THR A 74 -9.60 -0.13 12.88
CA THR A 74 -8.38 0.12 12.08
C THR A 74 -7.55 1.24 12.72
N ALA A 75 -8.18 2.32 13.16
CA ALA A 75 -7.50 3.39 13.91
C ALA A 75 -6.96 2.86 15.25
N ALA A 76 -7.78 2.16 16.03
CA ALA A 76 -7.37 1.57 17.30
C ALA A 76 -6.14 0.65 17.14
N HIS A 77 -6.11 -0.19 16.10
CA HIS A 77 -4.97 -1.04 15.79
C HIS A 77 -3.73 -0.21 15.42
N LEU A 78 -3.87 0.88 14.66
CA LEU A 78 -2.75 1.74 14.29
C LEU A 78 -2.17 2.52 15.49
N PHE A 79 -3.01 2.86 16.46
CA PHE A 79 -2.62 3.52 17.71
C PHE A 79 -2.19 2.55 18.82
N GLY A 80 -2.25 1.23 18.58
CA GLY A 80 -1.89 0.22 19.59
C GLY A 80 -2.87 0.13 20.75
N ALA A 81 -4.11 0.61 20.57
CA ALA A 81 -5.16 0.47 21.56
C ALA A 81 -5.58 -1.01 21.70
N PRO A 82 -5.99 -1.46 22.91
CA PRO A 82 -6.44 -2.82 23.11
C PRO A 82 -7.67 -3.12 22.25
N LEU A 83 -7.60 -4.21 21.49
CA LEU A 83 -8.68 -4.67 20.63
C LEU A 83 -9.12 -6.09 21.03
N PRO A 84 -10.41 -6.40 20.88
CA PRO A 84 -10.88 -7.78 20.94
C PRO A 84 -10.05 -8.68 20.00
N PRO A 85 -9.70 -9.92 20.40
CA PRO A 85 -8.82 -10.81 19.62
C PRO A 85 -9.26 -10.99 18.16
N GLN A 86 -10.58 -11.05 17.92
CA GLN A 86 -11.16 -11.19 16.59
C GLN A 86 -10.81 -10.00 15.68
N LEU A 87 -10.76 -8.78 16.23
CA LEU A 87 -10.41 -7.57 15.50
C LEU A 87 -8.89 -7.39 15.41
N ALA A 88 -8.14 -7.78 16.45
CA ALA A 88 -6.68 -7.74 16.46
C ALA A 88 -6.04 -8.69 15.42
N ALA A 89 -6.69 -9.83 15.14
CA ALA A 89 -6.24 -10.77 14.11
C ALA A 89 -6.42 -10.24 12.67
N SER A 90 -7.24 -9.21 12.47
CA SER A 90 -7.52 -8.66 11.14
C SER A 90 -6.35 -7.80 10.65
N ARG A 91 -5.72 -8.21 9.54
CA ARG A 91 -4.58 -7.48 8.95
C ARG A 91 -5.00 -6.52 7.84
N ARG A 92 -6.19 -6.67 7.28
CA ARG A 92 -6.69 -5.81 6.20
C ARG A 92 -7.43 -4.60 6.78
N PRO A 93 -7.19 -3.38 6.26
CA PRO A 93 -7.98 -2.22 6.64
C PRO A 93 -9.44 -2.43 6.25
N ASN A 94 -10.37 -2.00 7.12
CA ASN A 94 -11.79 -2.09 6.81
C ASN A 94 -12.16 -1.04 5.73
N PRO A 95 -12.76 -1.46 4.60
CA PRO A 95 -13.11 -0.55 3.51
C PRO A 95 -14.23 0.44 3.86
N SER A 96 -15.02 0.17 4.91
CA SER A 96 -16.07 1.08 5.40
C SER A 96 -15.54 2.22 6.26
N CYS A 97 -14.24 2.25 6.54
CA CYS A 97 -13.61 3.24 7.41
C CYS A 97 -13.12 4.49 6.67
N VAL A 98 -13.45 4.66 5.38
CA VAL A 98 -12.93 5.70 4.47
C VAL A 98 -13.97 6.77 4.21
#